data_AF-A0A970WBD7-F1
#
_entry.id   AF-A0A970WBD7-F1
#
_cell.length_a   1.000
_cell.length_b   1.000
_cell.length_c   1.000
_cell.angle_alpha   90.00
_cell.angle_beta   90.00
_cell.angle_gamma   90.00
#
_symmetry.space_group_name_H-M   'P 1'
#
loop_
_entity.id
_entity.type
_entity.pdbx_description
1 polymer ?
#
loop_
_entity_poly.entity_id
_entity_poly.type
_entity_poly.pdbx_seq_one_letter_code
_entity_poly.pdbx_strand_id
1 'polypeptide(L)'
;MEKDVLKIIQSLAETAQTATEDAYEYVQQKSKNATDAVSEKSAIMRHKLELARLKTEQDRQFADVGRMMFLVRSGKAKNDEPYGDGGKTPQQTIDALFIIAEQYQQQIDAVNAKIAEAKAKADDKNICAACGHECADNDAFCSHCGAKL
;
A
#
# COMPACT_ATOMS: atom_id res chain seq x y z
N MET A 1 4.26 -39.03 51.60
CA MET A 1 5.36 -39.25 50.64
C MET A 1 4.85 -39.59 49.25
N GLU A 2 4.25 -40.76 48.97
CA GLU A 2 3.78 -41.08 47.59
C GLU A 2 2.73 -40.09 47.02
N LYS A 3 1.77 -39.65 47.84
CA LYS A 3 0.75 -38.66 47.42
C LYS A 3 1.32 -37.26 47.13
N ASP A 4 2.43 -36.91 47.77
CA ASP A 4 3.08 -35.60 47.59
C ASP A 4 3.91 -35.58 46.30
N VAL A 5 4.57 -36.71 45.99
CA VAL A 5 5.30 -36.91 44.74
C VAL A 5 4.36 -36.88 43.53
N LEU A 6 3.19 -37.51 43.62
CA LEU A 6 2.17 -37.47 42.56
C LEU A 6 1.66 -36.04 42.28
N LYS A 7 1.44 -35.24 43.33
CA LYS A 7 1.05 -33.82 43.17
C LYS A 7 2.13 -32.98 42.48
N ILE A 8 3.39 -33.21 42.82
CA ILE A 8 4.51 -32.49 42.20
C ILE A 8 4.59 -32.83 40.72
N ILE A 9 4.52 -34.11 40.35
CA ILE A 9 4.52 -34.55 38.94
C ILE A 9 3.37 -33.93 38.15
N GLN A 10 2.18 -33.84 38.77
CA GLN A 10 1.00 -33.25 38.13
C GLN A 10 1.16 -31.73 37.92
N SER A 11 1.66 -30.99 38.92
CA SER A 11 1.97 -29.56 38.75
C SER A 11 3.06 -29.30 37.70
N LEU A 12 4.03 -30.22 37.57
CA LEU A 12 5.07 -30.13 36.56
C LEU A 12 4.50 -30.32 35.15
N ALA A 13 3.57 -31.28 35.00
CA ALA A 13 2.88 -31.54 33.75
C ALA A 13 1.98 -30.35 33.34
N GLU A 14 1.25 -29.76 34.28
CA GLU A 14 0.42 -28.56 34.05
C GLU A 14 1.30 -27.37 33.64
N THR A 15 2.43 -27.15 34.33
CA THR A 15 3.38 -26.07 33.97
C THR A 15 4.00 -26.28 32.59
N ALA A 16 4.30 -27.54 32.24
CA ALA A 16 4.80 -27.88 30.92
C ALA A 16 3.75 -27.62 29.82
N GLN A 17 2.48 -27.93 30.09
CA GLN A 17 1.37 -27.67 29.16
C GLN A 17 1.17 -26.17 28.93
N THR A 18 1.09 -25.37 29.98
CA THR A 18 0.93 -23.92 29.84
C THR A 18 2.12 -23.29 29.12
N ALA A 19 3.35 -23.72 29.42
CA ALA A 19 4.53 -23.24 28.71
C ALA A 19 4.52 -23.60 27.21
N THR A 20 3.97 -24.76 26.84
CA THR A 20 3.81 -25.12 25.43
C THR A 20 2.72 -24.34 24.72
N GLU A 21 1.61 -24.04 25.41
CA GLU A 21 0.51 -23.23 24.86
C GLU A 21 0.96 -21.77 24.65
N ASP A 22 1.62 -21.16 25.63
CA ASP A 22 2.18 -19.81 25.54
C ASP A 22 3.19 -19.70 24.38
N ALA A 23 4.06 -20.71 24.23
CA ALA A 23 5.02 -20.75 23.12
C ALA A 23 4.32 -20.86 21.76
N TYR A 24 3.22 -21.63 21.68
CA TYR A 24 2.46 -21.79 20.45
C TYR A 24 1.70 -20.53 20.06
N GLU A 25 1.06 -19.86 21.01
CA GLU A 25 0.40 -18.57 20.80
C GLU A 25 1.41 -17.49 20.36
N TYR A 26 2.57 -17.43 21.02
CA TYR A 26 3.63 -16.50 20.67
C TYR A 26 4.12 -16.68 19.23
N VAL A 27 4.36 -17.93 18.80
CA VAL A 27 4.78 -18.24 17.42
C VAL A 27 3.67 -17.92 16.41
N GLN A 28 2.41 -18.18 16.74
CA GLN A 28 1.28 -17.81 15.89
C GLN A 28 1.13 -16.29 15.74
N GLN A 29 1.30 -15.53 16.82
CA GLN A 29 1.20 -14.08 16.77
C GLN A 29 2.33 -13.49 15.91
N LYS A 30 3.57 -13.96 16.08
CA LYS A 30 4.70 -13.55 15.25
C LYS A 30 4.49 -13.87 13.76
N SER A 31 3.96 -15.04 13.45
CA SER A 31 3.71 -15.44 12.06
C SER A 31 2.62 -14.59 11.41
N LYS A 32 1.53 -14.28 12.14
CA LYS A 32 0.46 -13.37 11.69
C LYS A 32 0.99 -11.96 11.41
N ASN A 33 1.71 -11.35 12.34
CA ASN A 33 2.26 -10.00 12.15
C ASN A 33 3.24 -9.94 10.96
N ALA A 34 4.08 -10.96 10.79
CA ALA A 34 4.99 -11.05 9.66
C ALA A 34 4.24 -11.20 8.31
N THR A 35 3.19 -12.04 8.25
CA THR A 35 2.36 -12.17 7.04
C THR A 35 1.59 -10.89 6.75
N ASP A 36 1.08 -10.21 7.77
CA ASP A 36 0.29 -8.99 7.63
C ASP A 36 1.16 -7.84 7.13
N ALA A 37 2.34 -7.63 7.72
CA ALA A 37 3.30 -6.62 7.27
C ALA A 37 3.79 -6.85 5.82
N VAL A 38 3.99 -8.12 5.41
CA VAL A 38 4.32 -8.47 4.03
C VAL A 38 3.13 -8.19 3.10
N SER A 39 1.90 -8.53 3.52
CA SER A 39 0.69 -8.31 2.74
C SER A 39 0.44 -6.81 2.48
N GLU A 40 0.69 -5.98 3.48
CA GLU A 40 0.49 -4.53 3.48
C GLU A 40 1.53 -3.81 2.60
N LYS A 41 2.81 -4.18 2.74
CA LYS A 41 3.86 -3.72 1.81
C LYS A 41 3.59 -4.17 0.38
N SER A 42 3.05 -5.38 0.18
CA SER A 42 2.64 -5.85 -1.16
C SER A 42 1.48 -5.01 -1.72
N ALA A 43 0.53 -4.59 -0.89
CA ALA A 43 -0.59 -3.75 -1.29
C ALA A 43 -0.11 -2.35 -1.75
N ILE A 44 0.80 -1.73 -0.99
CA ILE A 44 1.42 -0.46 -1.38
C ILE A 44 2.14 -0.60 -2.73
N MET A 45 2.89 -1.68 -2.94
CA MET A 45 3.60 -1.91 -4.20
C MET A 45 2.66 -2.13 -5.38
N ARG A 46 1.55 -2.86 -5.19
CA ARG A 46 0.50 -3.01 -6.21
C ARG A 46 -0.08 -1.65 -6.62
N HIS A 47 -0.44 -0.82 -5.64
CA HIS A 47 -0.98 0.52 -5.93
C HIS A 47 0.06 1.45 -6.58
N LYS A 48 1.35 1.36 -6.22
CA LYS A 48 2.41 2.12 -6.90
C LYS A 48 2.58 1.71 -8.36
N LEU A 49 2.46 0.42 -8.67
CA LEU A 49 2.51 -0.07 -10.04
C LEU A 49 1.30 0.45 -10.85
N GLU A 50 0.11 0.41 -10.26
CA GLU A 50 -1.11 0.96 -10.86
C GLU A 50 -0.98 2.47 -11.10
N LEU A 51 -0.46 3.22 -10.13
CA LEU A 51 -0.19 4.65 -10.24
C LEU A 51 0.77 4.96 -11.40
N ALA A 52 1.84 4.18 -11.57
CA ALA A 52 2.79 4.38 -12.66
C ALA A 52 2.14 4.16 -14.04
N ARG A 53 1.26 3.15 -14.17
CA ARG A 53 0.50 2.90 -15.39
C ARG A 53 -0.45 4.05 -15.71
N LEU A 54 -1.24 4.51 -14.72
CA LEU A 54 -2.18 5.61 -14.91
C LEU A 54 -1.48 6.91 -15.31
N LYS A 55 -0.34 7.22 -14.70
CA LYS A 55 0.47 8.38 -15.08
C LYS A 55 0.98 8.29 -16.52
N THR A 56 1.46 7.12 -16.93
CA THR A 56 1.91 6.89 -18.31
C THR A 56 0.77 7.12 -19.31
N GLU A 57 -0.44 6.69 -18.96
CA GLU A 57 -1.62 6.88 -19.82
C GLU A 57 -2.06 8.35 -19.84
N GLN A 58 -2.02 9.04 -18.70
CA GLN A 58 -2.28 10.49 -18.64
C GLN A 58 -1.27 11.28 -19.50
N ASP A 59 0.01 10.94 -19.44
CA ASP A 59 1.06 11.56 -20.26
C ASP A 59 0.79 11.36 -21.76
N ARG A 60 0.25 10.19 -22.14
CA ARG A 60 -0.19 9.93 -23.51
C ARG A 60 -1.31 10.89 -23.93
N GLN A 61 -2.31 11.12 -23.07
CA GLN A 61 -3.38 12.07 -23.37
C GLN A 61 -2.84 13.49 -23.54
N PHE A 62 -1.91 13.93 -22.69
CA PHE A 62 -1.29 15.25 -22.85
C PHE A 62 -0.41 15.36 -24.09
N ALA A 63 0.27 14.29 -24.50
CA ALA A 63 0.98 14.26 -25.77
C ALA A 63 0.00 14.45 -26.95
N ASP A 64 -1.19 13.85 -26.88
CA ASP A 64 -2.23 13.97 -27.91
C ASP A 64 -2.79 15.39 -27.97
N VAL A 65 -3.03 16.02 -26.80
CA VAL A 65 -3.41 17.43 -26.70
C VAL A 65 -2.34 18.33 -27.33
N GLY A 66 -1.07 18.11 -26.99
CA GLY A 66 0.05 18.87 -27.52
C GLY A 66 0.16 18.76 -29.04
N ARG A 67 -0.07 17.56 -29.61
CA ARG A 67 -0.10 17.36 -31.06
C ARG A 67 -1.24 18.14 -31.71
N MET A 68 -2.45 18.12 -31.14
CA MET A 68 -3.55 18.89 -31.70
C MET A 68 -3.33 20.40 -31.61
N MET A 69 -2.82 20.89 -30.47
CA MET A 69 -2.45 22.29 -30.30
C MET A 69 -1.39 22.73 -31.33
N PHE A 70 -0.39 21.89 -31.59
CA PHE A 70 0.61 22.17 -32.62
C PHE A 70 -0.01 22.24 -34.02
N LEU A 71 -0.93 21.33 -34.37
CA LEU A 71 -1.60 21.32 -35.66
C LEU A 71 -2.45 22.58 -35.89
N VAL A 72 -3.19 23.00 -34.87
CA VAL A 72 -3.94 24.27 -34.88
C VAL A 72 -3.00 25.45 -35.04
N ARG A 73 -1.95 25.52 -34.22
CA ARG A 73 -1.02 26.65 -34.22
C ARG A 73 -0.20 26.77 -35.50
N SER A 74 0.14 25.63 -36.12
CA SER A 74 0.86 25.56 -37.40
C SER A 74 -0.05 25.77 -38.62
N GLY A 75 -1.36 25.94 -38.42
CA GLY A 75 -2.33 26.14 -39.49
C GLY A 75 -2.65 24.88 -40.29
N LYS A 76 -2.15 23.71 -39.87
CA LYS A 76 -2.44 22.41 -40.50
C LYS A 76 -3.83 21.87 -40.15
N ALA A 77 -4.43 22.40 -39.09
CA ALA A 77 -5.82 22.19 -38.72
C ALA A 77 -6.46 23.55 -38.40
N LYS A 78 -7.70 23.77 -38.84
CA LYS A 78 -8.46 24.96 -38.47
C LYS A 78 -9.46 24.62 -37.37
N ASN A 79 -9.69 25.55 -36.45
CA ASN A 79 -10.50 25.31 -35.25
C ASN A 79 -11.99 25.02 -35.54
N ASP A 80 -12.48 25.53 -36.65
CA ASP A 80 -13.87 25.50 -37.11
C ASP A 80 -14.14 24.41 -38.15
N GLU A 81 -13.09 23.75 -38.65
CA GLU A 81 -13.21 22.67 -39.63
C GLU A 81 -13.01 21.31 -38.96
N PRO A 82 -13.75 20.27 -39.38
CA PRO A 82 -13.48 18.90 -38.97
C PRO A 82 -12.04 18.49 -39.29
N TYR A 83 -11.39 17.80 -38.36
CA TYR A 83 -10.03 17.29 -38.54
C TYR A 83 -9.95 15.80 -38.22
N GLY A 84 -9.39 15.01 -39.14
CA GLY A 84 -9.31 13.55 -39.05
C GLY A 84 -10.60 12.85 -39.45
N ASP A 85 -10.68 11.55 -39.17
CA ASP A 85 -11.76 10.65 -39.62
C ASP A 85 -13.06 10.79 -38.81
N GLY A 86 -13.02 11.51 -37.67
CA GLY A 86 -14.10 11.53 -36.69
C GLY A 86 -15.10 12.69 -36.82
N GLY A 87 -14.98 13.56 -37.83
CA GLY A 87 -15.87 14.71 -38.01
C GLY A 87 -15.82 15.78 -36.91
N LYS A 88 -14.94 15.63 -35.92
CA LYS A 88 -14.78 16.55 -34.79
C LYS A 88 -13.85 17.70 -35.18
N THR A 89 -14.14 18.89 -34.66
CA THR A 89 -13.19 19.99 -34.78
C THR A 89 -11.97 19.77 -33.87
N PRO A 90 -10.84 20.44 -34.12
CA PRO A 90 -9.68 20.39 -33.24
C PRO A 90 -10.02 20.79 -31.80
N GLN A 91 -10.87 21.80 -31.61
CA GLN A 91 -11.28 22.23 -30.27
C GLN A 91 -12.06 21.12 -29.55
N GLN A 92 -13.05 20.52 -30.21
CA GLN A 92 -13.81 19.40 -29.65
C GLN A 92 -12.93 18.19 -29.33
N THR A 93 -11.87 17.98 -30.12
CA THR A 93 -10.90 16.91 -29.89
C THR A 93 -10.05 17.21 -28.65
N ILE A 94 -9.56 18.45 -28.51
CA ILE A 94 -8.83 18.92 -27.33
C ILE A 94 -9.69 18.80 -26.06
N ASP A 95 -10.94 19.26 -26.12
CA ASP A 95 -11.86 19.19 -24.99
C ASP A 95 -12.13 17.73 -24.57
N ALA A 96 -12.33 16.83 -25.55
CA ALA A 96 -12.50 15.40 -25.28
C ALA A 96 -11.26 14.77 -24.64
N LEU A 97 -10.05 15.14 -25.10
CA LEU A 97 -8.80 14.67 -24.51
C LEU A 97 -8.62 15.19 -23.08
N PHE A 98 -9.03 16.42 -22.78
CA PHE A 98 -8.99 16.95 -21.42
C PHE A 98 -9.94 16.24 -20.47
N ILE A 99 -11.16 15.90 -20.92
CA ILE A 99 -12.09 15.09 -20.12
C ILE A 99 -11.45 13.74 -19.74
N ILE A 100 -10.78 13.09 -20.69
CA ILE A 100 -10.09 11.82 -20.44
C ILE A 100 -8.90 12.03 -19.49
N ALA A 101 -8.10 13.08 -19.68
CA ALA A 101 -6.98 13.40 -18.79
C ALA A 101 -7.43 13.70 -17.35
N GLU A 102 -8.57 14.36 -17.18
CA GLU A 102 -9.20 14.61 -15.88
C GLU A 102 -9.69 13.31 -15.22
N GLN A 103 -10.28 12.39 -15.99
CA GLN A 103 -10.66 11.06 -15.48
C GLN A 103 -9.43 10.28 -14.98
N TYR A 104 -8.31 10.35 -15.69
CA TYR A 104 -7.06 9.75 -15.21
C TYR A 104 -6.52 10.43 -13.95
N GLN A 105 -6.64 11.76 -13.86
CA GLN A 105 -6.25 12.50 -12.66
C GLN A 105 -7.06 12.04 -11.44
N GLN A 106 -8.38 11.90 -11.58
CA GLN A 106 -9.24 11.39 -10.50
C GLN A 106 -8.85 9.96 -10.07
N GLN A 107 -8.49 9.09 -11.02
CA GLN A 107 -8.01 7.74 -10.70
C GLN A 107 -6.64 7.77 -9.99
N ILE A 108 -5.73 8.64 -10.43
CA ILE A 108 -4.43 8.86 -9.78
C ILE A 108 -4.63 9.30 -8.32
N ASP A 109 -5.53 10.24 -8.09
CA ASP A 109 -5.81 10.77 -6.75
C ASP A 109 -6.44 9.69 -5.86
N ALA A 110 -7.37 8.89 -6.39
CA ALA A 110 -7.93 7.74 -5.67
C ALA A 110 -6.88 6.68 -5.31
N VAL A 111 -5.93 6.38 -6.20
CA VAL A 111 -4.83 5.44 -5.91
C VAL A 111 -3.85 6.03 -4.90
N ASN A 112 -3.54 7.33 -4.96
CA ASN A 112 -2.72 8.00 -3.97
C ASN A 112 -3.37 7.98 -2.58
N ALA A 113 -4.68 8.15 -2.49
CA ALA A 113 -5.42 8.02 -1.24
C ALA A 113 -5.27 6.61 -0.65
N LYS A 114 -5.43 5.55 -1.46
CA LYS A 114 -5.19 4.15 -1.04
C LYS A 114 -3.75 3.92 -0.56
N ILE A 115 -2.76 4.51 -1.23
CA ILE A 115 -1.36 4.44 -0.80
C ILE A 115 -1.15 5.14 0.55
N ALA A 116 -1.76 6.31 0.74
CA ALA A 116 -1.67 7.06 1.99
C ALA A 116 -2.31 6.29 3.14
N GLU A 117 -3.51 5.73 2.95
CA GLU A 117 -4.18 4.87 3.92
C GLU A 117 -3.35 3.62 4.27
N ALA A 118 -2.79 2.94 3.28
CA ALA A 118 -1.96 1.76 3.50
C ALA A 118 -0.63 2.10 4.20
N LYS A 119 -0.07 3.29 3.96
CA LYS A 119 1.11 3.77 4.69
C LYS A 119 0.78 4.12 6.14
N ALA A 120 -0.33 4.81 6.38
CA ALA A 120 -0.75 5.17 7.74
C ALA A 120 -0.89 3.92 8.64
N LYS A 121 -1.42 2.81 8.11
CA LYS A 121 -1.50 1.53 8.83
C LYS A 121 -0.14 0.84 9.03
N ALA A 122 0.82 1.10 8.16
CA ALA A 122 2.17 0.53 8.24
C ALA A 122 3.10 1.31 9.18
N ASP A 123 2.90 2.62 9.31
CA ASP A 123 3.72 3.51 10.15
C ASP A 123 3.31 3.48 11.64
N ASP A 124 2.12 2.97 11.97
CA ASP A 124 1.61 2.76 13.35
C ASP A 124 2.30 1.59 14.09
N LYS A 125 3.45 1.13 13.59
CA LYS A 125 4.17 -0.04 14.08
C LYS A 125 5.53 0.39 14.61
N ASN A 126 5.67 0.51 15.92
CA ASN A 126 6.91 0.95 16.56
C ASN A 126 7.97 -0.18 16.55
N ILE A 127 8.84 -0.23 15.54
CA ILE A 127 9.81 -1.34 15.41
C ILE A 127 11.11 -1.05 16.16
N CYS A 128 11.51 -1.98 17.03
CA CYS A 128 12.76 -1.93 17.77
C CYS A 128 13.98 -1.92 16.84
N ALA A 129 14.81 -0.88 16.94
CA ALA A 129 16.03 -0.74 16.15
C ALA A 129 17.11 -1.80 16.45
N ALA A 130 17.08 -2.43 17.63
CA ALA A 130 18.09 -3.41 18.03
C ALA A 130 17.82 -4.82 17.50
N CYS A 131 16.55 -5.25 17.44
CA CYS A 131 16.20 -6.62 17.08
C CYS A 131 15.12 -6.75 16.00
N GLY A 132 14.54 -5.64 15.54
CA GLY A 132 13.49 -5.62 14.52
C GLY A 132 12.12 -6.08 15.02
N HIS A 133 11.92 -6.21 16.34
CA HIS A 133 10.63 -6.60 16.91
C HIS A 133 9.67 -5.41 16.93
N GLU A 134 8.42 -5.63 16.52
CA GLU A 134 7.33 -4.67 16.67
C GLU A 134 7.00 -4.51 18.16
N CYS A 135 6.99 -3.27 18.63
CA CYS A 135 6.75 -2.87 20.01
C CYS A 135 5.51 -1.96 20.04
N ALA A 136 4.88 -1.82 21.20
CA ALA A 136 3.76 -0.90 21.34
C ALA A 136 4.26 0.55 21.37
N ASP A 137 3.42 1.50 20.97
CA ASP A 137 3.78 2.93 20.89
C ASP A 137 4.25 3.54 22.23
N ASN A 138 3.86 2.94 23.36
CA ASN A 138 4.19 3.41 24.70
C ASN A 138 5.20 2.52 25.45
N ASP A 139 5.82 1.55 24.77
CA ASP A 139 6.83 0.71 25.40
C ASP A 139 8.13 1.51 25.61
N ALA A 140 8.61 1.60 26.85
CA ALA A 140 9.93 2.18 27.15
C ALA A 140 11.09 1.23 26.78
N PHE A 141 10.80 -0.07 26.66
CA PHE A 141 11.76 -1.12 26.36
C PHE A 141 11.12 -2.19 25.47
N CYS A 142 11.90 -2.75 24.55
CA CYS A 142 11.47 -3.84 23.70
C CYS A 142 11.20 -5.11 24.53
N SER A 143 9.96 -5.60 24.49
CA SER A 143 9.54 -6.84 25.17
C SER A 143 10.34 -8.09 24.76
N HIS A 144 10.96 -8.08 23.57
CA HIS A 144 11.71 -9.21 23.03
C HIS A 144 13.19 -9.22 23.43
N CYS A 145 13.86 -8.07 23.42
CA CYS A 145 15.31 -8.01 23.61
C CYS A 145 15.76 -7.12 24.78
N GLY A 146 14.82 -6.43 25.44
CA GLY A 146 15.10 -5.52 26.55
C GLY A 146 15.80 -4.21 26.15
N ALA A 147 16.09 -4.00 24.86
CA ALA A 147 16.67 -2.75 24.39
C ALA A 147 15.70 -1.58 24.60
N LYS A 148 16.24 -0.42 24.97
CA LYS A 148 15.47 0.82 25.11
C LYS A 148 14.94 1.25 23.73
N LEU A 149 13.65 1.58 23.65
CA LEU A 149 12.97 2.05 22.44
C LEU A 149 13.09 3.56 22.27
#